data_AF-A0A951JBL7-F1
#
_entry.id   AF-A0A951JBL7-F1
#
_cell.length_a   1.000
_cell.length_b   1.000
_cell.length_c   1.000
_cell.angle_alpha   90.00
_cell.angle_beta   90.00
_cell.angle_gamma   90.00
#
_symmetry.space_group_name_H-M   'P 1'
#
loop_
_entity.id
_entity.type
_entity.pdbx_description
1 polymer ?
#
loop_
_entity_poly.entity_id
_entity_poly.type
_entity_poly.pdbx_seq_one_letter_code
_entity_poly.pdbx_strand_id
1 'polypeptide(L)'
;MNQLEVGDEITSNIPELKKEISRAIRFKNSYALIRVITKYTQKMVEQRRGEMVDTCLKLVGRCYSQGDATVKNAIENVFVFSLDNILFSYNYMERKKVLRTIPTGLYKAYLKQVYASGV
;
A
#
# COMPACT_ATOMS: atom_id res chain seq x y z
N MET A 1 1.72 15.26 -3.87
CA MET A 1 0.66 14.30 -4.21
C MET A 1 -0.50 14.43 -3.23
N ASN A 2 -1.55 15.09 -3.66
CA ASN A 2 -2.87 15.02 -3.05
C ASN A 2 -3.61 13.75 -3.53
N GLN A 3 -4.83 13.55 -3.06
CA GLN A 3 -5.64 12.37 -3.39
C GLN A 3 -5.91 12.14 -4.89
N LEU A 4 -6.03 13.21 -5.70
CA LEU A 4 -6.30 13.09 -7.13
C LEU A 4 -5.04 12.56 -7.84
N GLU A 5 -3.90 13.18 -7.53
CA GLU A 5 -2.59 12.75 -8.05
C GLU A 5 -2.26 11.30 -7.67
N VAL A 6 -2.61 10.88 -6.44
CA VAL A 6 -2.49 9.47 -6.01
C VAL A 6 -3.40 8.56 -6.83
N GLY A 7 -4.64 8.97 -7.08
CA GLY A 7 -5.57 8.21 -7.91
C GLY A 7 -5.03 8.02 -9.33
N ASP A 8 -4.53 9.08 -9.95
CA ASP A 8 -3.94 9.04 -11.29
C ASP A 8 -2.69 8.14 -11.33
N GLU A 9 -1.81 8.25 -10.34
CA GLU A 9 -0.63 7.40 -10.21
C GLU A 9 -1.01 5.91 -10.10
N ILE A 10 -2.04 5.58 -9.30
CA ILE A 10 -2.52 4.20 -9.17
C ILE A 10 -3.08 3.68 -10.49
N THR A 11 -3.92 4.46 -11.17
CA THR A 11 -4.54 4.00 -12.43
C THR A 11 -3.54 3.90 -13.58
N SER A 12 -2.46 4.68 -13.54
CA SER A 12 -1.40 4.63 -14.56
C SER A 12 -0.52 3.38 -14.42
N ASN A 13 -0.26 2.94 -13.19
CA ASN A 13 0.56 1.76 -12.91
C ASN A 13 -0.27 0.46 -12.82
N ILE A 14 -1.55 0.55 -12.41
CA ILE A 14 -2.45 -0.59 -12.24
C ILE A 14 -3.82 -0.25 -12.88
N PRO A 15 -3.92 -0.32 -14.22
CA PRO A 15 -5.12 0.12 -14.95
C PRO A 15 -6.40 -0.63 -14.58
N GLU A 16 -6.29 -1.87 -14.10
CA GLU A 16 -7.43 -2.67 -13.66
C GLU A 16 -8.17 -2.08 -12.44
N LEU A 17 -7.49 -1.24 -11.64
CA LEU A 17 -8.11 -0.55 -10.50
C LEU A 17 -8.87 0.72 -10.91
N LYS A 18 -8.84 1.14 -12.18
CA LYS A 18 -9.44 2.41 -12.64
C LYS A 18 -10.87 2.61 -12.17
N LYS A 19 -11.72 1.59 -12.30
CA LYS A 19 -13.13 1.67 -11.89
C LYS A 19 -13.30 1.89 -10.38
N GLU A 20 -12.48 1.24 -9.57
CA GLU A 20 -12.53 1.32 -8.11
C GLU A 20 -11.95 2.65 -7.61
N ILE A 21 -10.86 3.11 -8.23
CA ILE A 21 -10.23 4.40 -7.95
C ILE A 21 -11.14 5.56 -8.32
N SER A 22 -11.78 5.57 -9.49
CA SER A 22 -12.73 6.62 -9.87
C SER A 22 -13.88 6.75 -8.88
N ARG A 23 -14.35 5.63 -8.30
CA ARG A 23 -15.37 5.65 -7.24
C ARG A 23 -14.83 6.25 -5.95
N ALA A 24 -13.60 5.90 -5.54
CA ALA A 24 -12.98 6.44 -4.33
C ALA A 24 -12.68 7.95 -4.44
N ILE A 25 -12.23 8.43 -5.60
CA ILE A 25 -11.98 9.85 -5.87
C ILE A 25 -13.26 10.68 -5.72
N ARG A 26 -14.41 10.16 -6.19
CA ARG A 26 -15.70 10.87 -6.13
C ARG A 26 -16.07 11.31 -4.70
N PHE A 27 -15.60 10.58 -3.69
CA PHE A 27 -15.86 10.87 -2.28
C PHE A 27 -14.76 11.69 -1.59
N LYS A 28 -13.75 12.15 -2.33
CA LYS A 28 -12.60 12.91 -1.81
C LYS A 28 -11.98 12.26 -0.56
N ASN A 29 -11.78 10.94 -0.62
CA ASN A 29 -11.36 10.15 0.53
C ASN A 29 -10.07 9.38 0.24
N SER A 30 -8.93 9.90 0.72
CA SER A 30 -7.63 9.23 0.64
C SER A 30 -7.65 7.83 1.27
N TYR A 31 -8.38 7.62 2.38
CA TYR A 31 -8.48 6.30 3.00
C TYR A 31 -9.18 5.28 2.09
N ALA A 32 -10.19 5.70 1.32
CA ALA A 32 -10.85 4.84 0.35
C ALA A 32 -9.87 4.42 -0.77
N LEU A 33 -9.06 5.35 -1.27
CA LEU A 33 -8.03 5.06 -2.29
C LEU A 33 -6.99 4.07 -1.76
N ILE A 34 -6.44 4.35 -0.57
CA ILE A 34 -5.45 3.46 0.03
C ILE A 34 -6.05 2.09 0.34
N ARG A 35 -7.32 2.01 0.74
CA ARG A 35 -8.01 0.73 0.98
C ARG A 35 -8.14 -0.11 -0.30
N VAL A 36 -8.36 0.52 -1.46
CA VAL A 36 -8.41 -0.19 -2.75
C VAL A 36 -7.06 -0.85 -3.04
N ILE A 37 -5.96 -0.11 -3.01
CA ILE A 37 -4.62 -0.68 -3.27
C ILE A 37 -4.19 -1.69 -2.19
N THR A 38 -4.61 -1.50 -0.93
CA THR A 38 -4.34 -2.45 0.17
C THR A 38 -4.98 -3.80 -0.11
N LYS A 39 -6.28 -3.81 -0.45
CA LYS A 39 -7.02 -5.04 -0.80
C LYS A 39 -6.45 -5.70 -2.05
N TYR A 40 -6.08 -4.90 -3.03
CA TYR A 40 -5.44 -5.41 -4.24
C TYR A 40 -4.09 -6.08 -3.95
N THR A 41 -3.26 -5.46 -3.10
CA THR A 41 -1.99 -6.03 -2.66
C THR A 41 -2.21 -7.37 -1.96
N GLN A 42 -3.19 -7.46 -1.06
CA GLN A 42 -3.58 -8.71 -0.41
C GLN A 42 -3.93 -9.81 -1.43
N LYS A 43 -4.78 -9.49 -2.40
CA LYS A 43 -5.17 -10.41 -3.47
C LYS A 43 -3.95 -10.90 -4.28
N MET A 44 -3.00 -10.02 -4.58
CA MET A 44 -1.77 -10.40 -5.31
C MET A 44 -0.87 -11.33 -4.49
N VAL A 45 -0.79 -11.13 -3.17
CA VAL A 45 -0.09 -12.04 -2.25
C VAL A 45 -0.76 -13.41 -2.23
N GLU A 46 -2.07 -13.47 -2.06
CA GLU A 46 -2.88 -14.70 -2.06
C GLU A 46 -2.74 -15.47 -3.37
N GLN A 47 -2.66 -14.77 -4.50
CA GLN A 47 -2.46 -15.35 -5.84
C GLN A 47 -0.99 -15.63 -6.20
N ARG A 48 -0.05 -15.43 -5.28
CA ARG A 48 1.41 -15.61 -5.50
C ARG A 48 1.96 -14.81 -6.70
N ARG A 49 1.36 -13.65 -7.00
CA ARG A 49 1.79 -12.72 -8.06
C ARG A 49 2.84 -11.74 -7.55
N GLY A 50 4.05 -12.24 -7.28
CA GLY A 50 5.14 -11.47 -6.65
C GLY A 50 5.50 -10.15 -7.34
N GLU A 51 5.56 -10.13 -8.68
CA GLU A 51 5.85 -8.90 -9.44
C GLU A 51 4.81 -7.79 -9.22
N MET A 52 3.54 -8.19 -9.10
CA MET A 52 2.45 -7.25 -8.81
C MET A 52 2.48 -6.77 -7.37
N VAL A 53 2.89 -7.61 -6.42
CA VAL A 53 3.13 -7.20 -5.03
C VAL A 53 4.23 -6.13 -4.98
N ASP A 54 5.36 -6.36 -5.66
CA ASP A 54 6.46 -5.39 -5.73
C ASP A 54 6.02 -4.08 -6.39
N THR A 55 5.19 -4.15 -7.43
CA THR A 55 4.59 -2.98 -8.08
C THR A 55 3.74 -2.18 -7.10
N CYS A 56 2.88 -2.85 -6.32
CA CYS A 56 2.05 -2.20 -5.30
C CYS A 56 2.91 -1.54 -4.21
N LEU A 57 3.95 -2.20 -3.72
CA LEU A 57 4.80 -1.67 -2.65
C LEU A 57 5.61 -0.45 -3.11
N LYS A 58 6.14 -0.48 -4.33
CA LYS A 58 6.83 0.66 -4.93
C LYS A 58 5.89 1.85 -5.14
N LEU A 59 4.69 1.57 -5.65
CA LEU A 59 3.65 2.57 -5.87
C LEU A 59 3.23 3.23 -4.55
N VAL A 60 2.87 2.44 -3.53
CA VAL A 60 2.50 2.97 -2.21
C VAL A 60 3.66 3.72 -1.58
N GLY A 61 4.90 3.23 -1.71
CA GLY A 61 6.07 3.95 -1.19
C GLY A 61 6.32 5.29 -1.88
N ARG A 62 6.03 5.41 -3.18
CA ARG A 62 6.08 6.69 -3.92
C ARG A 62 4.98 7.64 -3.45
N CYS A 63 3.74 7.14 -3.32
CA CYS A 63 2.64 7.93 -2.77
C CYS A 63 2.93 8.38 -1.33
N TYR A 64 3.62 7.56 -0.53
CA TYR A 64 4.01 7.90 0.83
C TYR A 64 5.09 8.98 0.86
N SER A 65 6.11 8.90 -0.01
CA SER A 65 7.19 9.89 -0.01
C SER A 65 6.74 11.27 -0.51
N GLN A 66 5.88 11.30 -1.54
CA GLN A 66 5.42 12.53 -2.20
C GLN A 66 4.02 13.00 -1.76
N GLY A 67 3.35 12.20 -0.93
CA GLY A 67 2.01 12.47 -0.42
C GLY A 67 1.93 13.65 0.53
N ASP A 68 0.79 14.35 0.52
CA ASP A 68 0.43 15.28 1.59
C ASP A 68 0.18 14.54 2.92
N ALA A 69 -0.05 15.30 4.00
CA ALA A 69 -0.28 14.73 5.33
C ALA A 69 -1.48 13.76 5.36
N THR A 70 -2.54 14.05 4.61
CA THR A 70 -3.75 13.21 4.55
C THR A 70 -3.46 11.87 3.87
N VAL A 71 -2.70 11.89 2.76
CA VAL A 71 -2.27 10.68 2.05
C VAL A 71 -1.34 9.85 2.93
N LYS A 72 -0.34 10.48 3.56
CA LYS A 72 0.60 9.79 4.45
C LYS A 72 -0.13 9.13 5.63
N ASN A 73 -1.05 9.84 6.26
CA ASN A 73 -1.88 9.30 7.34
C ASN A 73 -2.74 8.12 6.86
N ALA A 74 -3.34 8.21 5.68
CA ALA A 74 -4.12 7.10 5.12
C ALA A 74 -3.24 5.86 4.84
N ILE A 75 -2.01 6.05 4.34
CA ILE A 75 -1.06 4.96 4.10
C ILE A 75 -0.66 4.29 5.42
N GLU A 76 -0.29 5.06 6.44
CA GLU A 76 0.09 4.51 7.75
C GLU A 76 -1.05 3.75 8.42
N ASN A 77 -2.26 4.34 8.45
CA ASN A 77 -3.38 3.76 9.19
C ASN A 77 -4.13 2.65 8.44
N VAL A 78 -3.92 2.49 7.12
CA VAL A 78 -4.60 1.47 6.31
C VAL A 78 -3.60 0.46 5.77
N PHE A 79 -2.64 0.91 4.96
CA PHE A 79 -1.73 0.01 4.27
C PHE A 79 -0.69 -0.59 5.22
N VAL A 80 0.04 0.27 5.95
CA VAL A 80 1.10 -0.18 6.87
C VAL A 80 0.50 -1.03 7.98
N PHE A 81 -0.61 -0.58 8.58
CA PHE A 81 -1.34 -1.33 9.59
C PHE A 81 -1.78 -2.73 9.12
N SER A 82 -2.16 -2.87 7.85
CA SER A 82 -2.62 -4.16 7.29
C SER A 82 -1.47 -5.06 6.83
N LEU A 83 -0.22 -4.58 6.77
CA LEU A 83 0.87 -5.25 6.06
C LEU A 83 1.21 -6.62 6.67
N ASP A 84 1.17 -6.76 7.99
CA ASP A 84 1.42 -8.04 8.66
C ASP A 84 0.38 -9.09 8.30
N ASN A 85 -0.90 -8.69 8.28
CA ASN A 85 -2.02 -9.55 7.90
C ASN A 85 -1.98 -9.90 6.42
N ILE A 86 -1.65 -8.93 5.55
CA ILE A 86 -1.45 -9.16 4.12
C ILE A 86 -0.41 -10.26 3.91
N LEU A 87 0.73 -10.15 4.59
CA LEU A 87 1.85 -11.08 4.45
C LEU A 87 1.73 -12.32 5.36
N PHE A 88 0.56 -12.57 5.96
CA PHE A 88 0.37 -13.70 6.88
C PHE A 88 0.48 -15.05 6.16
N SER A 89 0.01 -15.12 4.91
CA SER A 89 0.07 -16.36 4.11
C SER A 89 1.46 -16.69 3.56
N TYR A 90 2.45 -15.80 3.74
CA TYR A 90 3.82 -15.99 3.27
C TYR A 90 4.66 -16.72 4.32
N ASN A 91 5.49 -17.66 3.87
CA ASN A 91 6.52 -18.25 4.73
C ASN A 91 7.63 -17.23 5.03
N TYR A 92 8.53 -17.58 5.95
CA TYR A 92 9.63 -16.72 6.39
C TYR A 92 10.47 -16.15 5.22
N MET A 93 10.79 -16.99 4.23
CA MET A 93 11.64 -16.59 3.10
C MET A 93 10.90 -15.66 2.13
N GLU A 94 9.65 -15.97 1.81
CA GLU A 94 8.77 -15.13 0.99
C GLU A 94 8.60 -13.74 1.65
N ARG A 95 8.31 -13.73 2.94
CA ARG A 95 8.09 -12.51 3.72
C ARG A 95 9.36 -11.66 3.81
N LYS A 96 10.51 -12.28 4.08
CA LYS A 96 11.82 -11.60 4.06
C LYS A 96 12.14 -10.99 2.70
N LYS A 97 11.77 -11.66 1.60
CA LYS A 97 11.96 -11.14 0.24
C LYS A 97 11.11 -9.88 0.02
N VAL A 98 9.83 -9.92 0.38
CA VAL A 98 8.93 -8.77 0.23
C VAL A 98 9.35 -7.59 1.08
N LEU A 99 9.71 -7.80 2.35
CA LEU A 99 10.09 -6.68 3.22
C LEU A 99 11.32 -5.92 2.69
N ARG A 100 12.19 -6.58 1.92
CA ARG A 100 13.35 -5.94 1.26
C ARG A 100 12.98 -5.09 0.05
N THR A 101 11.81 -5.27 -0.55
CA THR A 101 11.35 -4.46 -1.70
C THR A 101 10.59 -3.21 -1.28
N ILE A 102 10.25 -3.09 0.00
CA ILE A 102 9.57 -1.92 0.57
C ILE A 102 10.51 -0.70 0.56
N PRO A 103 10.09 0.43 -0.02
CA PRO A 103 10.88 1.66 0.03
C PRO A 103 11.19 2.11 1.45
N THR A 104 12.42 2.60 1.69
CA THR A 104 12.96 2.84 3.05
C THR A 104 12.06 3.69 3.94
N GLY A 105 11.44 4.75 3.42
CA GLY A 105 10.52 5.59 4.20
C GLY A 105 9.30 4.83 4.70
N LEU A 106 8.69 4.03 3.82
CA LEU A 106 7.53 3.19 4.15
C LEU A 106 7.92 2.06 5.11
N TYR A 107 9.10 1.46 4.92
CA TYR A 107 9.61 0.42 5.81
C TYR A 107 9.89 0.95 7.23
N LYS A 108 10.39 2.18 7.37
CA LYS A 108 10.55 2.83 8.69
C LYS A 108 9.20 3.02 9.39
N ALA A 109 8.15 3.43 8.67
CA ALA A 109 6.81 3.54 9.23
C ALA A 109 6.27 2.20 9.71
N TYR A 110 6.49 1.13 8.91
CA TYR A 110 6.17 -0.24 9.29
C TYR A 110 6.88 -0.68 10.57
N LEU A 111 8.20 -0.56 10.64
CA LEU A 111 8.96 -0.92 11.85
C LEU A 111 8.48 -0.13 13.07
N LYS A 112 8.24 1.17 12.92
CA LYS A 112 7.71 2.00 14.01
C LYS A 112 6.39 1.45 14.53
N GLN A 113 5.46 1.05 13.66
CA GLN A 113 4.19 0.48 14.09
C GLN A 113 4.35 -0.88 14.77
N VAL A 114 5.16 -1.78 14.22
CA VAL A 114 5.38 -3.12 14.78
C VAL A 114 6.02 -3.02 16.17
N TYR A 115 7.08 -2.22 16.31
CA TYR A 115 7.77 -2.07 17.60
C TYR A 115 7.02 -1.19 18.61
N ALA A 116 6.21 -0.24 18.17
CA ALA A 116 5.36 0.56 19.07
C ALA A 116 4.14 -0.21 19.58
N SER A 117 3.67 -1.22 18.84
CA SER A 117 2.50 -2.02 19.22
C SER A 117 2.80 -3.06 20.31
N GLY A 118 4.05 -3.12 20.80
CA GLY A 118 4.49 -3.80 22.02
C GLY A 118 3.57 -4.92 22.51
N VAL A 119 3.51 -6.01 21.73
CA VAL A 119 3.19 -7.34 22.26
C VAL A 119 4.51 -7.94 22.74
#